data_AF-A0A8X6SUX9-F1
#
_entry.id   AF-A0A8X6SUX9-F1
#
_cell.length_a   1.000
_cell.length_b   1.000
_cell.length_c   1.000
_cell.angle_alpha   90.00
_cell.angle_beta   90.00
_cell.angle_gamma   90.00
#
_symmetry.space_group_name_H-M   'P 1'
#
loop_
_entity.id
_entity.type
_entity.pdbx_description
1 polymer ?
#
loop_
_entity_poly.entity_id
_entity_poly.type
_entity_poly.pdbx_seq_one_letter_code
_entity_poly.pdbx_strand_id
1 'polypeptide(L)' 'MAVTDHSVTSRTIAQRIESVTHHSVSARTIRRHLQQSGLSARRPLLGLTLTQNHRRPRHQWCDERRMWGAE' A
#
# COMPACT_ATOMS: atom_id res chain seq x y z
N MET A 1 -6.55 10.65 7.02
CA MET A 1 -5.43 9.95 6.34
C MET A 1 -6.00 9.15 5.18
N ALA A 2 -5.53 9.35 3.95
CA ALA A 2 -5.96 8.50 2.84
C ALA A 2 -5.39 7.09 3.07
N VAL A 3 -6.26 6.09 3.22
CA VAL A 3 -5.85 4.68 3.28
C VAL A 3 -5.27 4.33 1.91
N THR A 4 -3.95 4.34 1.79
CA THR A 4 -3.28 3.88 0.58
C THR A 4 -3.32 2.35 0.56
N ASP A 5 -4.24 1.81 -0.22
CA ASP A 5 -4.28 0.38 -0.51
C ASP A 5 -3.03 0.00 -1.33
N HIS A 6 -2.12 -0.72 -0.69
CA HIS A 6 -0.86 -1.18 -1.26
C HIS A 6 -0.99 -2.46 -2.09
N SER A 7 -2.20 -3.04 -2.15
CA SER A 7 -2.50 -4.23 -2.96
C SER A 7 -2.93 -3.88 -4.39
N VAL A 8 -3.17 -2.59 -4.68
CA VAL A 8 -3.65 -2.14 -5.99
C VAL A 8 -2.59 -2.38 -7.07
N THR A 9 -3.00 -3.10 -8.12
CA THR A 9 -2.14 -3.39 -9.28
C THR A 9 -2.52 -2.54 -10.49
N SER A 10 -1.62 -2.45 -11.49
CA SER A 10 -1.92 -1.78 -12.75
C SER A 10 -3.12 -2.40 -13.50
N ARG A 11 -3.44 -3.68 -13.29
CA ARG A 11 -4.65 -4.31 -13.86
C ARG A 11 -5.91 -3.82 -13.16
N THR A 12 -5.89 -3.76 -11.83
CA THR A 12 -7.02 -3.25 -11.05
C THR A 12 -7.32 -1.79 -11.42
N ILE A 13 -6.28 -0.97 -11.64
CA ILE A 13 -6.43 0.41 -12.11
C ILE A 13 -7.02 0.44 -13.53
N ALA A 14 -6.54 -0.41 -14.44
CA ALA A 14 -7.08 -0.50 -15.81
C ALA A 14 -8.57 -0.85 -15.83
N GLN A 15 -8.99 -1.87 -15.07
CA GLN A 15 -10.39 -2.27 -14.93
C GLN A 15 -11.26 -1.13 -14.38
N ARG A 16 -10.73 -0.39 -13.39
CA ARG A 16 -11.46 0.73 -12.78
C ARG A 16 -11.60 1.89 -13.75
N ILE A 17 -10.59 2.19 -14.55
CA ILE A 17 -10.69 3.22 -15.60
C ILE A 17 -11.71 2.80 -16.64
N GLU A 18 -11.65 1.56 -17.13
CA GLU A 18 -12.62 1.03 -18.10
C GLU A 18 -14.05 1.11 -17.58
N SER A 19 -14.28 0.81 -16.30
CA SER A 19 -15.62 0.92 -15.70
C SER A 19 -16.17 2.35 -15.63
N VAL A 20 -15.30 3.37 -15.62
CA VAL A 20 -15.68 4.78 -15.47
C VAL A 20 -15.73 5.49 -16.83
N THR A 21 -14.80 5.17 -17.73
CA THR A 21 -14.66 5.86 -19.02
C THR A 21 -15.18 5.06 -20.20
N HIS A 22 -15.54 3.79 -20.00
CA HIS A 22 -15.91 2.85 -21.07
C HIS A 22 -14.83 2.69 -22.15
N HIS A 23 -13.58 2.97 -21.79
CA HIS A 23 -12.42 2.81 -22.68
C HIS A 23 -11.44 1.82 -22.07
N SER A 24 -11.13 0.78 -22.83
CA SER A 24 -10.15 -0.21 -22.38
C SER A 24 -8.74 0.36 -22.51
N VAL A 25 -7.97 0.20 -21.43
CA VAL A 25 -6.55 0.59 -21.38
C VAL A 25 -5.74 -0.59 -20.91
N SER A 26 -4.64 -0.88 -21.59
CA SER A 26 -3.76 -1.97 -21.17
C SER A 26 -3.09 -1.66 -19.83
N ALA A 27 -2.86 -2.69 -19.01
CA ALA A 27 -2.10 -2.55 -17.77
C ALA A 27 -0.67 -2.00 -18.01
N ARG A 28 -0.11 -2.22 -19.21
CA ARG A 28 1.19 -1.67 -19.62
C ARG A 28 1.12 -0.16 -19.81
N THR A 29 0.04 0.36 -20.39
CA THR A 29 -0.21 1.80 -20.54
C THR A 29 -0.28 2.46 -19.16
N ILE A 30 -1.03 1.88 -18.23
CA ILE A 30 -1.11 2.35 -16.84
C ILE A 30 0.25 2.37 -16.17
N ARG A 31 1.03 1.27 -16.27
CA ARG A 31 2.37 1.21 -15.68
C ARG A 31 3.30 2.29 -16.23
N ARG A 32 3.29 2.54 -17.54
CA ARG A 32 4.10 3.60 -18.17
C ARG A 32 3.71 4.99 -17.66
N HIS A 33 2.41 5.28 -17.58
CA HIS A 33 1.91 6.55 -17.08
C HIS A 33 2.29 6.79 -15.61
N LEU A 34 2.19 5.76 -14.77
CA LEU A 34 2.63 5.81 -13.37
C LEU A 34 4.14 6.11 -13.28
N GLN A 35 4.97 5.40 -14.05
CA GLN A 35 6.41 5.62 -14.08
C GLN A 35 6.79 7.03 -14.55
N GLN A 36 6.12 7.54 -15.60
CA GLN A 36 6.29 8.92 -16.07
C GLN A 36 5.95 9.95 -14.98
N SER A 37 4.97 9.63 -14.13
CA SER A 37 4.58 10.46 -12.99
C SER A 37 5.46 10.25 -11.75
N GLY A 38 6.57 9.51 -11.86
CA GLY A 38 7.47 9.21 -10.74
C GLY A 38 6.95 8.12 -9.79
N LEU A 39 5.82 7.47 -10.09
CA LEU A 39 5.26 6.40 -9.30
C LEU A 39 5.83 5.05 -9.76
N SER A 40 6.58 4.41 -8.87
CA SER A 40 7.10 3.06 -9.08
C SER A 40 6.43 2.07 -8.12
N ALA A 41 6.36 0.81 -8.53
CA ALA A 41 5.93 -0.25 -7.63
C ALA A 41 6.95 -0.36 -6.49
N ARG A 42 6.51 -0.09 -5.25
CA ARG A 42 7.31 -0.48 -4.08
C ARG A 42 7.34 -1.99 -4.03
N ARG A 43 8.54 -2.59 -4.02
CA ARG A 43 8.69 -3.97 -3.61
C ARG A 43 8.22 -4.02 -2.16
N PRO A 44 7.14 -4.74 -1.81
CA PRO A 44 6.83 -4.94 -0.40
C PRO A 44 8.08 -5.60 0.19
N LEU A 45 8.70 -4.92 1.17
CA LEU A 45 9.64 -5.62 2.03
C LEU A 45 8.86 -6.81 2.58
N LEU A 46 9.45 -8.00 2.55
CA LEU A 46 8.86 -9.23 3.05
C LEU A 46 8.69 -9.08 4.57
N GLY A 47 7.69 -8.32 4.98
CA GLY A 47 7.29 -8.14 6.36
C GLY A 47 6.12 -9.07 6.62
N LEU A 48 6.16 -9.78 7.74
CA LEU A 48 4.98 -10.46 8.25
C LEU A 48 3.89 -9.41 8.43
N THR A 49 2.84 -9.47 7.60
CA THR A 49 1.70 -8.56 7.71
C THR A 49 1.09 -8.76 9.09
N LEU A 50 1.30 -7.81 10.00
CA LEU A 50 0.67 -7.86 11.31
C LEU A 50 -0.83 -7.68 11.10
N THR A 51 -1.59 -8.74 11.37
CA THR A 51 -3.05 -8.67 11.45
C THR A 51 -3.46 -7.66 12.53
N GLN A 52 -4.69 -7.17 12.47
CA GLN A 52 -5.18 -6.20 13.46
C GLN A 52 -5.05 -6.73 14.91
N ASN A 53 -5.24 -8.04 15.08
CA ASN A 53 -5.07 -8.75 16.36
C ASN A 53 -3.63 -8.69 16.88
N HIS A 54 -2.63 -8.63 16.01
CA HIS A 54 -1.23 -8.50 16.41
C HIS A 54 -0.81 -7.04 16.62
N ARG A 55 -1.40 -6.10 15.86
CA ARG A 55 -1.00 -4.69 15.90
C ARG A 55 -1.30 -4.04 17.25
N ARG A 56 -2.51 -4.25 17.80
CA ARG A 56 -2.95 -3.59 19.03
C ARG A 56 -2.12 -4.00 20.25
N PRO A 57 -1.91 -5.30 20.55
CA PRO A 57 -1.10 -5.70 21.71
C PRO A 57 0.37 -5.28 21.59
N ARG A 58 0.95 -5.35 20.37
CA ARG A 58 2.33 -4.91 20.15
C ARG A 58 2.51 -3.41 20.34
N HIS A 59 1.55 -2.60 19.87
CA HIS A 59 1.58 -1.16 20.07
C HIS A 59 1.52 -0.80 21.56
N GLN A 60 0.58 -1.43 22.29
CA GLN A 60 0.45 -1.22 23.73
C GLN A 60 1.74 -1.58 24.47
N TRP A 61 2.35 -2.73 24.15
CA TRP A 61 3.62 -3.14 24.75
C TRP A 61 4.75 -2.14 24.48
N CYS A 62 4.82 -1.58 23.27
CA CYS A 62 5.81 -0.54 22.94
C CYS A 62 5.55 0.75 23.71
N ASP A 63 4.29 1.16 23.86
CA ASP A 63 3.92 2.37 24.61
C ASP A 63 4.29 2.22 26.09
N GLU A 64 3.99 1.07 26.69
CA GLU A 64 4.32 0.73 28.09
C GLU A 64 5.83 0.79 28.35
N ARG A 65 6.65 0.52 27.32
CA ARG A 65 8.12 0.41 27.43
C ARG A 65 8.84 1.49 26.67
N ARG A 66 8.16 2.59 26.36
CA ARG A 66 8.73 3.71 25.59
C ARG A 66 9.95 4.34 26.26
N MET A 67 10.01 4.29 27.59
CA MET A 67 11.05 4.90 28.43
C MET A 67 12.05 3.88 28.98
N TRP A 68 12.14 2.68 28.39
CA TRP A 68 12.90 1.56 28.97
C TRP A 68 14.44 1.73 28.96
N GLY A 69 14.93 2.95 28.73
CA GLY A 69 16.35 3.34 28.81
C GLY A 69 16.51 4.86 29.03
N ALA A 70 15.58 5.48 29.77
CA ALA A 70 15.61 6.90 30.12
C ALA A 70 16.14 7.17 31.54
N GLU A 71 17.02 6.30 32.03
CA GLU A 71 17.92 6.52 33.17
C GLU A 71 19.34 6.73 32.63
#